data_AF-X8JH83-F1
#
_entry.id   AF-X8JH83-F1
#
_cell.length_a   1.000
_cell.length_b   1.000
_cell.length_c   1.000
_cell.angle_alpha   90.00
_cell.angle_beta   90.00
_cell.angle_gamma   90.00
#
_symmetry.space_group_name_H-M   'P 1'
#
loop_
_entity.id
_entity.type
_entity.pdbx_description
1 polymer ?
#
loop_
_entity_poly.entity_id
_entity_poly.type
_entity_poly.pdbx_seq_one_letter_code
_entity_poly.pdbx_strand_id
1 'polypeptide(L)'
;MLTSGLPTAERERELKELAYVLFVGGTDTSATVLVSFVAAMVTNPEAQVKAQAEIDSVLGYATRLPTTSDEAQLPYVRNLILEVLRWQPVGPTGGPPHVCYEDDVYQGYDIQKGTILIGNAWAMSRNKNVYKNPEDFEPDRFLDPSVPHLPAFGWGRRKCPGIHFAEASLFLAVSSMLTTFTFSRKKDIDGKEIIPTIEGAFNNLTM
;
A
#
# COMPACT_ATOMS: atom_id res chain seq x y z
N MET A 1 -6.71 4.33 -31.61
CA MET A 1 -5.73 4.43 -30.49
C MET A 1 -5.93 5.81 -29.86
N LEU A 2 -5.87 5.98 -28.54
CA LEU A 2 -6.30 7.21 -27.84
C LEU A 2 -5.71 8.52 -28.40
N THR A 3 -4.58 8.47 -29.11
CA THR A 3 -3.90 9.63 -29.69
C THR A 3 -3.89 9.68 -31.23
N SER A 4 -4.63 8.80 -31.92
CA SER A 4 -4.49 8.63 -33.37
C SER A 4 -4.95 9.82 -34.23
N GLY A 5 -5.74 10.74 -33.66
CA GLY A 5 -6.21 11.96 -34.33
C GLY A 5 -5.37 13.21 -34.08
N LEU A 6 -4.35 13.13 -33.21
CA LEU A 6 -3.56 14.31 -32.81
C LEU A 6 -2.40 14.58 -33.76
N PRO A 7 -2.00 15.86 -33.97
CA PRO A 7 -0.74 16.22 -34.60
C PRO A 7 0.45 15.52 -33.93
N THR A 8 1.49 15.20 -34.70
CA THR A 8 2.65 14.42 -34.21
C THR A 8 3.28 15.02 -32.95
N ALA A 9 3.51 16.33 -32.92
CA ALA A 9 4.13 16.99 -31.76
C ALA A 9 3.26 16.91 -30.50
N GLU A 10 1.94 17.03 -30.64
CA GLU A 10 1.00 16.93 -29.52
C GLU A 10 0.91 15.48 -29.00
N ARG A 11 0.84 14.52 -29.92
CA ARG A 11 0.91 13.08 -29.59
C ARG A 11 2.17 12.72 -28.83
N GLU A 12 3.33 13.21 -29.27
CA GLU A 12 4.60 12.96 -28.57
C GLU A 12 4.63 13.58 -27.17
N ARG A 13 4.08 14.78 -27.01
CA ARG A 13 3.97 15.44 -25.69
C ARG A 13 3.10 14.61 -24.75
N GLU A 14 1.89 14.22 -25.18
CA GLU A 14 0.97 13.44 -24.35
C GLU A 14 1.55 12.08 -23.97
N LEU A 15 2.25 11.40 -24.89
CA LEU A 15 2.91 10.13 -24.58
C LEU A 15 4.02 10.29 -23.53
N LYS A 16 4.78 11.39 -23.59
CA LYS A 16 5.81 11.71 -22.58
C LYS A 16 5.18 12.00 -21.22
N GLU A 17 4.13 12.79 -21.18
CA GLU A 17 3.39 13.11 -19.95
C GLU A 17 2.77 11.86 -19.33
N LEU A 18 2.17 10.99 -20.15
CA LEU A 18 1.65 9.71 -19.69
C LEU A 18 2.75 8.82 -19.09
N ALA A 19 3.89 8.71 -19.78
CA ALA A 19 5.02 7.92 -19.29
C ALA A 19 5.54 8.46 -17.94
N TYR A 20 5.62 9.79 -17.79
CA TYR A 20 6.01 10.43 -16.54
C TYR A 20 5.03 10.12 -15.40
N VAL A 21 3.72 10.28 -15.63
CA VAL A 21 2.68 10.02 -14.61
C VAL A 21 2.69 8.54 -14.20
N LEU A 22 2.85 7.62 -15.14
CA LEU A 22 2.96 6.18 -14.85
C LEU A 22 4.21 5.85 -14.03
N PHE A 23 5.35 6.47 -14.36
CA PHE A 23 6.59 6.29 -13.60
C PHE A 23 6.42 6.78 -12.17
N VAL A 24 6.06 8.05 -11.96
CA VAL A 24 5.91 8.65 -10.62
C VAL A 24 4.86 7.91 -9.79
N GLY A 25 3.71 7.56 -10.40
CA GLY A 25 2.63 6.87 -9.69
C GLY A 25 2.94 5.41 -9.34
N GLY A 26 3.86 4.76 -10.08
CA GLY A 26 4.16 3.34 -9.95
C GLY A 26 5.44 3.00 -9.19
N THR A 27 6.43 3.90 -9.13
CA THR A 27 7.73 3.62 -8.50
C THR A 27 7.74 3.90 -7.01
N ASP A 28 7.64 5.16 -6.62
CA ASP A 28 7.94 5.63 -5.26
C ASP A 28 6.90 5.10 -4.28
N THR A 29 5.65 4.99 -4.74
CA THR A 29 4.53 4.44 -3.97
C THR A 29 4.76 2.99 -3.62
N SER A 30 5.02 2.14 -4.62
CA SER A 30 5.27 0.70 -4.44
C SER A 30 6.53 0.46 -3.60
N ALA A 31 7.61 1.21 -3.84
CA ALA A 31 8.83 1.13 -3.04
C ALA A 31 8.56 1.45 -1.57
N THR A 32 7.73 2.47 -1.28
CA THR A 32 7.36 2.85 0.09
C THR A 32 6.56 1.74 0.79
N VAL A 33 5.67 1.05 0.07
CA VAL A 33 4.98 -0.14 0.61
C VAL A 33 6.00 -1.22 0.98
N LEU A 34 6.96 -1.52 0.10
CA LEU A 34 7.96 -2.56 0.35
C LEU A 34 8.89 -2.20 1.52
N VAL A 35 9.27 -0.93 1.69
CA VAL A 35 10.00 -0.46 2.87
C VAL A 35 9.17 -0.66 4.14
N SER A 36 7.89 -0.30 4.10
CA SER A 36 6.96 -0.49 5.22
C SER A 36 6.75 -1.96 5.55
N PHE A 37 6.71 -2.82 4.53
CA PHE A 37 6.66 -4.27 4.68
C PHE A 37 7.91 -4.81 5.40
N VAL A 38 9.12 -4.43 4.96
CA VAL A 38 10.36 -4.87 5.64
C VAL A 38 10.37 -4.39 7.09
N ALA A 39 9.98 -3.14 7.35
CA ALA A 39 9.83 -2.62 8.70
C ALA A 39 8.87 -3.47 9.53
N ALA A 40 7.69 -3.81 8.98
CA ALA A 40 6.70 -4.65 9.64
C ALA A 40 7.23 -6.05 9.96
N MET A 41 8.01 -6.67 9.07
CA MET A 41 8.59 -8.00 9.31
C MET A 41 9.67 -7.97 10.41
N VAL A 42 10.42 -6.88 10.53
CA VAL A 42 11.43 -6.70 11.58
C VAL A 42 10.79 -6.41 12.95
N THR A 43 9.69 -5.66 12.97
CA THR A 43 9.00 -5.31 14.23
C THR A 43 8.06 -6.40 14.71
N ASN A 44 7.44 -7.17 13.80
CA ASN A 44 6.42 -8.20 14.06
C ASN A 44 6.85 -9.56 13.47
N PRO A 45 7.92 -10.19 14.01
CA PRO A 45 8.48 -11.43 13.45
C PRO A 45 7.49 -12.60 13.43
N GLU A 46 6.51 -12.63 14.32
CA GLU A 46 5.43 -13.63 14.34
C GLU A 46 4.59 -13.60 13.07
N ALA A 47 4.34 -12.41 12.50
CA ALA A 47 3.61 -12.29 11.25
C ALA A 47 4.42 -12.82 10.07
N GLN A 48 5.74 -12.58 10.06
CA GLN A 48 6.66 -13.13 9.07
C GLN A 48 6.67 -14.66 9.11
N VAL A 49 6.81 -15.26 10.30
CA VAL A 49 6.85 -16.72 10.47
C VAL A 49 5.57 -17.38 9.97
N LYS A 50 4.39 -16.80 10.29
CA LYS A 50 3.11 -17.30 9.78
C LYS A 50 3.04 -17.25 8.25
N ALA A 51 3.47 -16.15 7.64
CA ALA A 51 3.44 -16.01 6.18
C ALA A 51 4.41 -16.97 5.48
N GLN A 52 5.61 -17.16 6.02
CA GLN A 52 6.57 -18.13 5.50
C GLN A 52 6.05 -19.56 5.61
N ALA A 53 5.42 -19.93 6.74
CA ALA A 53 4.82 -21.24 6.90
C ALA A 53 3.68 -21.51 5.90
N GLU A 54 2.84 -20.50 5.60
CA GLU A 54 1.82 -20.61 4.55
C GLU A 54 2.46 -20.85 3.18
N ILE A 55 3.45 -20.02 2.81
CA ILE A 55 4.20 -20.14 1.55
C ILE A 55 4.82 -21.54 1.40
N ASP A 56 5.53 -22.01 2.43
CA ASP A 56 6.19 -23.31 2.41
C ASP A 56 5.20 -24.47 2.28
N SER A 57 4.01 -24.34 2.89
CA SER A 57 2.97 -25.37 2.82
C SER A 57 2.36 -25.51 1.42
N VAL A 58 2.25 -24.40 0.67
CA VAL A 58 1.62 -24.36 -0.66
C VAL A 58 2.62 -24.62 -1.77
N LEU A 59 3.82 -24.05 -1.66
CA LEU A 59 4.82 -24.05 -2.72
C LEU A 59 5.94 -25.07 -2.49
N GLY A 60 6.00 -25.69 -1.31
CA GLY A 60 7.11 -26.52 -0.89
C GLY A 60 8.34 -25.67 -0.53
N TYR A 61 9.10 -26.14 0.47
CA TYR A 61 10.24 -25.42 1.04
C TYR A 61 11.25 -24.98 -0.03
N ALA A 62 11.22 -23.70 -0.39
CA ALA A 62 12.10 -23.06 -1.37
C ALA A 62 12.22 -23.78 -2.74
N THR A 63 11.18 -24.48 -3.22
CA THR A 63 11.27 -25.21 -4.49
C THR A 63 11.21 -24.31 -5.72
N ARG A 64 10.47 -23.20 -5.62
CA ARG A 64 10.31 -22.16 -6.65
C ARG A 64 9.86 -20.85 -6.04
N LEU A 65 10.00 -19.76 -6.80
CA LEU A 65 9.39 -18.49 -6.44
C LEU A 65 7.86 -18.49 -6.69
N PRO A 66 7.10 -17.70 -5.93
CA PRO A 66 5.67 -17.51 -6.16
C PRO A 66 5.38 -16.83 -7.51
N THR A 67 4.22 -17.15 -8.07
CA THR A 67 3.66 -16.54 -9.28
C THR A 67 2.27 -15.98 -8.96
N THR A 68 1.72 -15.10 -9.81
CA THR A 68 0.38 -14.52 -9.58
C THR A 68 -0.72 -15.58 -9.46
N SER A 69 -0.55 -16.74 -10.09
CA SER A 69 -1.49 -17.87 -9.98
C SER A 69 -1.56 -18.49 -8.59
N ASP A 70 -0.55 -18.26 -7.74
CA ASP A 70 -0.49 -18.79 -6.38
C ASP A 70 -1.27 -17.93 -5.38
N GLU A 71 -1.64 -16.69 -5.74
CA GLU A 71 -2.23 -15.71 -4.82
C GLU A 71 -3.48 -16.24 -4.11
N ALA A 72 -4.35 -16.94 -4.83
CA ALA A 72 -5.59 -17.49 -4.26
C ALA A 72 -5.34 -18.53 -3.16
N GLN A 73 -4.15 -19.15 -3.13
CA GLN A 73 -3.75 -20.16 -2.15
C GLN A 73 -2.93 -19.58 -0.99
N LEU A 74 -2.61 -18.28 -1.01
CA LEU A 74 -1.84 -17.59 0.03
C LEU A 74 -2.67 -16.48 0.72
N PRO A 75 -3.82 -16.82 1.34
CA PRO A 75 -4.71 -15.83 1.95
C PRO A 75 -4.05 -15.03 3.09
N TYR A 76 -3.16 -15.63 3.89
CA TYR A 76 -2.46 -14.90 4.93
C TYR A 76 -1.47 -13.88 4.35
N VAL A 77 -0.73 -14.22 3.29
CA VAL A 77 0.11 -13.25 2.57
C VAL A 77 -0.72 -12.09 2.03
N ARG A 78 -1.91 -12.35 1.47
CA ARG A 78 -2.84 -11.29 1.02
C ARG A 78 -3.26 -10.38 2.18
N ASN A 79 -3.65 -10.96 3.31
CA ASN A 79 -4.02 -10.23 4.51
C ASN A 79 -2.85 -9.40 5.07
N LEU A 80 -1.64 -9.94 5.00
CA LEU A 80 -0.41 -9.23 5.39
C LEU A 80 -0.19 -7.99 4.52
N ILE A 81 -0.37 -8.10 3.20
CA ILE A 81 -0.24 -6.95 2.28
C ILE A 81 -1.31 -5.89 2.59
N LEU A 82 -2.56 -6.31 2.83
CA LEU A 82 -3.63 -5.40 3.26
C LEU A 82 -3.27 -4.68 4.57
N GLU A 83 -2.67 -5.40 5.52
CA GLU A 83 -2.25 -4.82 6.78
C GLU A 83 -1.07 -3.86 6.63
N VAL A 84 -0.11 -4.12 5.73
CA VAL A 84 0.96 -3.17 5.41
C VAL A 84 0.37 -1.86 4.86
N LEU A 85 -0.57 -1.96 3.91
CA LEU A 85 -1.25 -0.79 3.32
C LEU A 85 -2.10 -0.03 4.35
N ARG A 86 -2.70 -0.71 5.33
CA ARG A 86 -3.47 -0.08 6.42
C ARG A 86 -2.57 0.58 7.46
N TRP A 87 -1.53 -0.13 7.89
CA TRP A 87 -0.65 0.27 8.97
C TRP A 87 0.19 1.47 8.58
N GLN A 88 0.79 1.47 7.38
CA GLN A 88 1.52 2.61 6.83
C GLN A 88 0.98 2.99 5.44
N PRO A 89 -0.16 3.70 5.37
CA PRO A 89 -0.73 4.13 4.09
C PRO A 89 0.22 5.09 3.37
N VAL A 90 0.65 4.74 2.16
CA VAL A 90 1.57 5.56 1.34
C VAL A 90 0.97 6.93 1.02
N GLY A 91 -0.35 7.01 0.85
CA GLY A 91 -1.08 8.28 0.69
C GLY A 91 -1.89 8.59 1.94
N PRO A 92 -1.30 9.07 3.04
CA PRO A 92 -2.02 9.31 4.30
C PRO A 92 -3.13 10.35 4.16
N THR A 93 -3.03 11.24 3.17
CA THR A 93 -4.03 12.25 2.78
C THR A 93 -5.05 11.76 1.74
N GLY A 94 -5.13 10.44 1.51
CA GLY A 94 -6.06 9.85 0.54
C GLY A 94 -5.63 9.99 -0.93
N GLY A 95 -4.39 10.43 -1.19
CA GLY A 95 -3.86 10.65 -2.53
C GLY A 95 -3.83 12.13 -2.92
N PRO A 96 -3.87 12.45 -4.23
CA PRO A 96 -3.91 13.83 -4.70
C PRO A 96 -5.12 14.59 -4.13
N PRO A 97 -4.96 15.85 -3.69
CA PRO A 97 -6.08 16.67 -3.24
C PRO A 97 -7.16 16.80 -4.33
N HIS A 98 -8.42 16.77 -3.90
CA HIS A 98 -9.57 17.03 -4.77
C HIS A 98 -9.95 18.51 -4.70
N VAL A 99 -10.72 18.99 -5.67
CA VAL A 99 -11.29 20.33 -5.67
C VAL A 99 -12.78 20.25 -5.94
N CYS A 100 -13.55 21.02 -5.18
CA CYS A 100 -14.99 21.16 -5.39
C CYS A 100 -15.24 21.92 -6.71
N TYR A 101 -15.90 21.28 -7.67
CA TYR A 101 -16.03 21.82 -9.04
C TYR A 101 -17.11 22.91 -9.16
N GLU A 102 -18.12 22.83 -8.31
CA GLU A 102 -19.25 23.75 -8.16
C GLU A 102 -19.64 23.78 -6.68
N ASP A 103 -20.46 24.75 -6.27
CA ASP A 103 -20.93 24.81 -4.88
C ASP A 103 -21.72 23.54 -4.56
N ASP A 104 -21.45 22.94 -3.40
CA ASP A 104 -22.05 21.69 -2.95
C ASP A 104 -22.43 21.75 -1.46
N VAL A 105 -23.31 20.87 -1.02
CA VAL A 105 -23.70 20.74 0.39
C VAL A 105 -23.47 19.31 0.85
N TYR A 106 -22.57 19.12 1.81
CA TYR A 106 -22.27 17.81 2.37
C TYR A 106 -22.52 17.79 3.87
N GLN A 107 -23.38 16.89 4.35
CA GLN A 107 -23.73 16.76 5.78
C GLN A 107 -24.20 18.08 6.42
N GLY A 108 -24.86 18.93 5.64
CA GLY A 108 -25.34 20.25 6.08
C GLY A 108 -24.27 21.35 6.08
N TYR A 109 -23.06 21.08 5.59
CA TYR A 109 -22.00 22.08 5.39
C TYR A 109 -21.98 22.55 3.95
N ASP A 110 -21.99 23.87 3.75
CA ASP A 110 -21.79 24.49 2.44
C ASP A 110 -20.31 24.42 2.05
N ILE A 111 -20.02 23.81 0.91
CA ILE A 111 -18.68 23.68 0.33
C ILE A 111 -18.66 24.49 -0.96
N GLN A 112 -17.94 25.60 -0.95
CA GLN A 112 -17.87 26.49 -2.11
C GLN A 112 -17.01 25.87 -3.22
N LYS A 113 -17.35 26.18 -4.47
CA LYS A 113 -16.53 25.93 -5.65
C LYS A 113 -15.09 26.38 -5.42
N GLY A 114 -14.14 25.55 -5.80
CA GLY A 114 -12.70 25.80 -5.62
C GLY A 114 -12.16 25.36 -4.25
N THR A 115 -13.01 24.94 -3.31
CA THR A 115 -12.55 24.38 -2.03
C THR A 115 -11.71 23.12 -2.27
N ILE A 116 -10.50 23.09 -1.69
CA ILE A 116 -9.64 21.91 -1.70
C ILE A 116 -10.14 20.91 -0.65
N LEU A 117 -10.32 19.67 -1.08
CA LEU A 117 -10.78 18.56 -0.24
C LEU A 117 -9.64 17.54 -0.12
N ILE A 118 -9.25 17.26 1.12
CA ILE A 118 -8.18 16.32 1.45
C ILE A 118 -8.80 15.12 2.19
N GLY A 119 -8.54 13.93 1.69
CA GLY A 119 -8.92 12.70 2.39
C GLY A 119 -8.03 12.48 3.62
N ASN A 120 -8.48 11.72 4.60
CA ASN A 120 -7.64 11.37 5.75
C ASN A 120 -7.53 9.85 5.89
N ALA A 121 -6.79 9.23 4.97
CA ALA A 121 -6.55 7.79 4.99
C ALA A 121 -5.83 7.34 6.26
N TRP A 122 -4.96 8.18 6.82
CA TRP A 122 -4.31 7.91 8.09
C TRP A 122 -5.31 7.77 9.25
N ALA A 123 -6.22 8.73 9.41
CA ALA A 123 -7.26 8.66 10.43
C ALA A 123 -8.24 7.51 10.17
N MET A 124 -8.61 7.25 8.91
CA MET A 124 -9.45 6.10 8.55
C MET A 124 -8.79 4.79 8.96
N SER A 125 -7.50 4.61 8.68
CA SER A 125 -6.77 3.39 8.98
C SER A 125 -6.57 3.14 10.48
N ARG A 126 -6.78 4.18 11.30
CA ARG A 126 -6.66 4.16 12.77
C ARG A 126 -7.98 4.32 13.51
N ASN A 127 -9.11 4.23 12.79
CA ASN A 127 -10.41 4.34 13.41
C ASN A 127 -10.70 3.12 14.30
N LYS A 128 -10.73 3.33 15.62
CA LYS A 128 -10.97 2.29 16.64
C LYS A 128 -12.36 1.65 16.55
N ASN A 129 -13.32 2.29 15.88
CA ASN A 129 -14.64 1.71 15.64
C ASN A 129 -14.63 0.72 14.46
N VAL A 130 -13.57 0.73 13.66
CA VAL A 130 -13.42 -0.12 12.47
C VAL A 130 -12.35 -1.19 12.71
N TYR A 131 -11.19 -0.80 13.25
CA TYR A 131 -10.07 -1.68 13.50
C TYR A 131 -9.82 -1.80 15.00
N LYS A 132 -9.92 -3.02 15.53
CA LYS A 132 -9.50 -3.33 16.91
C LYS A 132 -7.98 -3.17 17.03
N ASN A 133 -7.51 -2.46 18.06
CA ASN A 133 -6.10 -2.13 18.26
C ASN A 133 -5.41 -1.65 16.96
N PRO A 134 -5.79 -0.47 16.44
CA PRO A 134 -5.36 -0.04 15.11
C PRO A 134 -3.86 0.22 14.97
N GLU A 135 -3.15 0.45 16.08
CA GLU A 135 -1.69 0.68 16.05
C GLU A 135 -0.91 -0.62 15.91
N ASP A 136 -1.50 -1.76 16.30
CA ASP A 136 -0.90 -3.08 16.19
C ASP A 136 -0.92 -3.52 14.72
N PHE A 137 0.19 -4.09 14.26
CA PHE A 137 0.27 -4.76 12.97
C PHE A 137 -0.23 -6.19 13.14
N GLU A 138 -1.47 -6.46 12.73
CA GLU A 138 -2.12 -7.76 12.91
C GLU A 138 -2.85 -8.17 11.62
N PRO A 139 -2.18 -8.92 10.72
CA PRO A 139 -2.80 -9.44 9.50
C PRO A 139 -4.05 -10.30 9.74
N ASP A 140 -4.15 -11.02 10.87
CA ASP A 140 -5.29 -11.90 11.17
C ASP A 140 -6.60 -11.12 11.30
N ARG A 141 -6.57 -9.79 11.46
CA ARG A 141 -7.78 -8.96 11.48
C ARG A 141 -8.62 -9.12 10.21
N PHE A 142 -7.99 -9.42 9.07
CA PHE A 142 -8.68 -9.60 7.79
C PHE A 142 -9.17 -11.04 7.56
N LEU A 143 -9.02 -11.94 8.53
CA LEU A 143 -9.76 -13.21 8.55
C LEU A 143 -11.25 -12.99 8.77
N ASP A 144 -11.61 -11.91 9.48
CA ASP A 144 -13.00 -11.48 9.62
C ASP A 144 -13.41 -10.68 8.37
N PRO A 145 -14.31 -11.21 7.52
CA PRO A 145 -14.73 -10.54 6.30
C PRO A 145 -15.53 -9.25 6.56
N SER A 146 -15.95 -8.99 7.80
CA SER A 146 -16.61 -7.73 8.17
C SER A 146 -15.63 -6.58 8.36
N VAL A 147 -14.34 -6.85 8.53
CA VAL A 147 -13.30 -5.82 8.64
C VAL A 147 -13.04 -5.23 7.24
N PRO A 148 -13.38 -3.96 6.99
CA PRO A 148 -13.22 -3.37 5.67
C PRO A 148 -11.73 -3.15 5.38
N HIS A 149 -11.36 -3.25 4.11
CA HIS A 149 -10.03 -2.85 3.67
C HIS A 149 -9.92 -1.33 3.66
N LEU A 150 -8.74 -0.81 4.01
CA LEU A 150 -8.48 0.61 3.80
C LEU A 150 -8.58 0.92 2.29
N PRO A 151 -9.26 2.01 1.87
CA PRO A 151 -9.23 2.45 0.48
C PRO A 151 -7.87 3.11 0.14
N ALA A 152 -6.79 2.33 0.24
CA ALA A 152 -5.39 2.77 0.05
C ALA A 152 -5.13 3.31 -1.37
N PHE A 153 -5.96 2.90 -2.33
CA PHE A 153 -5.91 3.32 -3.73
C PHE A 153 -6.91 4.45 -4.06
N GLY A 154 -7.49 5.09 -3.05
CA GLY A 154 -8.47 6.17 -3.23
C GLY A 154 -9.86 5.65 -3.60
N TRP A 155 -10.74 6.57 -4.00
CA TRP A 155 -12.16 6.33 -4.18
C TRP A 155 -12.76 7.15 -5.33
N GLY A 156 -13.95 6.74 -5.76
CA GLY A 156 -14.73 7.43 -6.79
C GLY A 156 -14.02 7.50 -8.15
N ARG A 157 -14.31 8.57 -8.90
CA ARG A 157 -13.82 8.77 -10.29
C ARG A 157 -12.31 8.93 -10.42
N ARG A 158 -11.61 9.21 -9.31
CA ARG A 158 -10.15 9.44 -9.27
C ARG A 158 -9.40 8.30 -8.57
N LYS A 159 -10.07 7.16 -8.35
CA LYS A 159 -9.45 5.94 -7.83
C LYS A 159 -8.23 5.58 -8.69
N CYS A 160 -7.16 5.11 -8.04
CA CYS A 160 -5.89 4.79 -8.67
C CYS A 160 -6.09 3.86 -9.87
N PRO A 161 -5.68 4.26 -11.08
CA PRO A 161 -5.77 3.39 -12.26
C PRO A 161 -4.74 2.25 -12.22
N GLY A 162 -3.68 2.38 -11.42
CA GLY A 162 -2.61 1.39 -11.29
C GLY A 162 -2.89 0.28 -10.27
N ILE A 163 -4.09 0.22 -9.66
CA ILE A 163 -4.41 -0.69 -8.55
C ILE A 163 -4.06 -2.16 -8.87
N HIS A 164 -4.48 -2.68 -10.03
CA HIS A 164 -4.24 -4.07 -10.37
C HIS A 164 -2.77 -4.40 -10.62
N PHE A 165 -2.02 -3.45 -11.17
CA PHE A 165 -0.57 -3.60 -11.34
C PHE A 165 0.14 -3.58 -9.97
N ALA A 166 -0.25 -2.65 -9.10
CA ALA A 166 0.28 -2.55 -7.75
C ALA A 166 -0.02 -3.81 -6.93
N GLU A 167 -1.28 -4.28 -6.91
CA GLU A 167 -1.67 -5.50 -6.18
C GLU A 167 -0.86 -6.71 -6.65
N ALA A 168 -0.78 -6.96 -7.95
CA ALA A 168 -0.04 -8.09 -8.49
C ALA A 168 1.48 -7.99 -8.24
N SER A 169 2.06 -6.80 -8.42
CA SER A 169 3.50 -6.59 -8.21
C SER A 169 3.89 -6.64 -6.73
N LEU A 170 3.08 -6.07 -5.84
CA LEU A 170 3.28 -6.16 -4.39
C LEU A 170 3.15 -7.59 -3.91
N PHE A 171 2.14 -8.33 -4.38
CA PHE A 171 2.01 -9.75 -4.08
C PHE A 171 3.28 -10.51 -4.45
N LEU A 172 3.71 -10.43 -5.71
CA LEU A 172 4.91 -11.11 -6.20
C LEU A 172 6.17 -10.71 -5.41
N ALA A 173 6.37 -9.42 -5.15
CA ALA A 173 7.53 -8.92 -4.44
C ALA A 173 7.55 -9.39 -2.98
N VAL A 174 6.45 -9.18 -2.24
CA VAL A 174 6.32 -9.58 -0.84
C VAL A 174 6.47 -11.08 -0.68
N SER A 175 5.75 -11.87 -1.47
CA SER A 175 5.81 -13.33 -1.39
C SER A 175 7.21 -13.84 -1.74
N SER A 176 7.86 -13.29 -2.79
CA SER A 176 9.23 -13.67 -3.16
C SER A 176 10.25 -13.30 -2.09
N MET A 177 10.10 -12.14 -1.45
CA MET A 177 10.95 -11.71 -0.34
C MET A 177 10.80 -12.65 0.86
N LEU A 178 9.58 -13.06 1.20
CA LEU A 178 9.32 -14.00 2.29
C LEU A 178 9.86 -15.41 1.98
N THR A 179 9.78 -15.87 0.72
CA THR A 179 10.38 -17.13 0.29
C THR A 179 11.90 -17.13 0.38
N THR A 180 12.55 -15.99 0.14
CA THR A 180 14.02 -15.91 -0.03
C THR A 180 14.77 -15.37 1.18
N PHE A 181 14.12 -14.57 2.02
CA PHE A 181 14.76 -13.87 3.13
C PHE A 181 13.98 -14.03 4.43
N THR A 182 14.72 -14.00 5.53
CA THR A 182 14.16 -13.80 6.87
C THR A 182 14.67 -12.45 7.38
N PHE A 183 13.77 -11.48 7.51
CA PHE A 183 14.11 -10.17 8.06
C PHE A 183 14.26 -10.28 9.58
N SER A 184 15.34 -9.72 10.11
CA SER A 184 15.65 -9.78 11.54
C SER A 184 16.18 -8.44 12.03
N ARG A 185 16.04 -8.21 13.33
CA ARG A 185 16.55 -7.00 13.98
C ARG A 185 18.07 -7.01 13.98
N LYS A 186 18.66 -5.83 13.82
CA LYS A 186 20.10 -5.64 14.00
C LYS A 186 20.47 -6.01 15.44
N LYS A 187 21.59 -6.70 15.62
CA LYS A 187 22.17 -6.96 16.94
C LYS A 187 23.26 -5.92 17.25
N ASP A 188 23.34 -5.51 18.52
CA ASP A 188 24.44 -4.68 19.02
C ASP A 188 25.73 -5.50 19.23
N ILE A 189 26.77 -4.86 19.77
CA ILE A 189 28.08 -5.48 20.06
C ILE A 189 27.96 -6.64 21.06
N ASP A 190 26.93 -6.63 21.91
CA ASP A 190 26.66 -7.62 22.94
C ASP A 190 25.71 -8.73 22.43
N GLY A 191 25.31 -8.67 21.16
CA GLY A 191 24.41 -9.64 20.53
C GLY A 191 22.92 -9.44 20.85
N LYS A 192 22.55 -8.35 21.51
CA LYS A 192 21.16 -8.02 21.87
C LYS A 192 20.47 -7.36 20.69
N GLU A 193 19.20 -7.71 20.47
CA GLU A 193 18.38 -7.10 19.42
C GLU A 193 18.11 -5.62 19.69
N ILE A 194 18.33 -4.80 18.66
CA ILE A 194 17.94 -3.40 18.62
C ILE A 194 16.52 -3.34 18.07
N ILE A 195 15.56 -2.94 18.92
CA ILE A 195 14.17 -2.74 18.51
C ILE A 195 14.10 -1.42 17.73
N PRO A 196 13.74 -1.44 16.43
CA PRO A 196 13.63 -0.21 15.67
C PRO A 196 12.36 0.56 16.07
N THR A 197 12.50 1.87 16.24
CA THR A 197 11.34 2.77 16.32
C THR A 197 10.93 3.16 14.91
N ILE A 198 9.64 3.01 14.60
CA ILE A 198 9.09 3.49 13.33
C ILE A 198 8.63 4.92 13.55
N GLU A 199 9.43 5.85 13.05
CA GLU A 199 9.10 7.27 13.06
C GLU A 199 8.52 7.64 11.69
N GLY A 200 7.44 8.43 11.71
CA GLY A 200 6.95 9.04 10.47
C GLY A 200 8.03 9.97 9.94
N ALA A 201 8.62 9.64 8.79
CA ALA A 201 9.56 10.54 8.16
C ALA A 201 8.81 11.81 7.72
N PHE A 202 9.27 12.99 8.14
CA PHE A 202 8.82 14.29 7.62
C PHE A 202 9.30 14.56 6.18
N ASN A 203 9.79 13.54 5.46
CA ASN A 203 10.62 13.72 4.28
C ASN A 203 9.98 13.13 3.02
N ASN A 204 8.79 13.62 2.70
CA ASN A 204 8.23 13.61 1.36
C ASN A 204 7.17 14.71 1.25
N LEU A 205 7.63 15.88 0.80
CA LEU A 205 6.84 17.05 0.39
C LEU A 205 6.18 17.84 1.53
N THR A 206 6.99 18.50 2.36
CA THR A 206 6.68 19.92 2.60
C THR A 206 6.99 20.64 1.29
N MET A 207 5.93 21.01 0.57
CA MET A 207 6.00 22.08 -0.43
C MET A 207 6.30 23.40 0.28
#